data_AF-A0A7C7CAC7-F1
#
_entry.id   AF-A0A7C7CAC7-F1
#
_cell.length_a   1.000
_cell.length_b   1.000
_cell.length_c   1.000
_cell.angle_alpha   90.00
_cell.angle_beta   90.00
_cell.angle_gamma   90.00
#
_symmetry.space_group_name_H-M   'P 1'
#
loop_
_entity.id
_entity.type
_entity.pdbx_description
1 polymer ?
#
loop_
_entity_poly.entity_id
_entity_poly.type
_entity_poly.pdbx_seq_one_letter_code
_entity_poly.pdbx_strand_id
1 'polypeptide(L)'
;MAISELNIGTEVVGENRKPKRLFFTVISSLISFINNAPVILDSSGSPEGVVTGKFKDQYWDTTSDKLYFKSTATGNTGWILIN
;
A
#
# COMPACT_ATOMS: atom_id res chain seq x y z
N MET A 1 12.25 -8.09 -0.21
CA MET A 1 11.21 -7.06 -0.39
C MET A 1 11.07 -6.86 -1.88
N ALA A 2 10.24 -7.67 -2.54
CA ALA A 2 9.83 -7.32 -3.89
C ALA A 2 8.92 -6.11 -3.71
N ILE A 3 9.37 -4.94 -4.15
CA ILE A 3 8.43 -3.97 -4.70
C ILE A 3 7.72 -4.80 -5.77
N SER A 4 6.48 -5.24 -5.52
CA SER A 4 5.66 -5.78 -6.60
C SER A 4 5.78 -4.75 -7.69
N GLU A 5 6.47 -5.13 -8.77
CA GLU A 5 6.95 -4.18 -9.77
C GLU A 5 5.77 -3.29 -10.10
N LEU A 6 5.90 -2.01 -9.76
CA LEU A 6 4.94 -1.02 -10.19
C LEU A 6 4.86 -1.29 -11.69
N ASN A 7 3.71 -1.75 -12.19
CA ASN A 7 3.60 -2.20 -13.56
C ASN A 7 3.65 -0.93 -14.42
N ILE A 8 4.85 -0.42 -14.68
CA ILE A 8 5.13 0.86 -15.34
C ILE A 8 4.69 0.82 -16.83
N GLY A 9 4.17 -0.32 -17.29
CA GLY A 9 3.48 -0.46 -18.57
C GLY A 9 2.15 0.31 -18.69
N THR A 10 1.62 0.91 -17.62
CA THR A 10 0.42 1.77 -17.69
C THR A 10 0.77 3.24 -17.85
N GLU A 11 0.21 3.88 -18.89
CA GLU A 11 0.37 5.32 -19.14
C GLU A 11 0.06 6.17 -17.90
N VAL A 12 1.03 6.94 -17.41
CA VAL A 12 0.87 7.87 -16.28
C VAL A 12 0.12 9.16 -16.65
N VAL A 13 0.00 9.41 -17.96
CA VAL A 13 -0.71 10.55 -18.55
C VAL A 13 -1.83 10.03 -19.45
N GLY A 14 -3.04 10.55 -19.29
CA GLY A 14 -4.19 10.23 -20.14
C GLY A 14 -4.42 11.22 -21.27
N GLU A 15 -5.58 11.10 -21.90
CA GLU A 15 -6.02 12.02 -22.95
C GLU A 15 -5.91 13.49 -22.48
N ASN A 16 -5.54 14.38 -23.40
CA ASN A 16 -5.32 15.81 -23.13
C ASN A 16 -4.19 16.13 -22.14
N ARG A 17 -3.18 15.25 -22.04
CA ARG A 17 -1.97 15.43 -21.20
C ARG A 17 -2.28 15.55 -19.70
N LYS A 18 -3.43 15.07 -19.23
CA LYS A 18 -3.80 15.10 -17.82
C LYS A 18 -3.22 13.88 -17.08
N PRO A 19 -2.68 14.02 -15.87
CA PRO A 19 -2.21 12.87 -15.10
C PRO A 19 -3.36 11.90 -14.77
N LYS A 20 -3.13 10.59 -14.92
CA LYS A 20 -4.12 9.56 -14.53
C LYS A 20 -4.12 9.34 -13.01
N ARG A 21 -5.14 8.66 -12.48
CA ARG A 21 -5.23 8.27 -11.05
C ARG A 21 -3.94 7.62 -10.53
N LEU A 22 -3.31 6.77 -11.34
CA LEU A 22 -2.04 6.12 -11.00
C LEU A 22 -0.93 7.11 -10.67
N PHE A 23 -0.81 8.22 -11.40
CA PHE A 23 0.19 9.25 -11.12
C PHE A 23 0.01 9.80 -9.69
N PHE A 24 -1.22 10.15 -9.32
CA PHE A 24 -1.52 10.64 -7.98
C PHE A 24 -1.31 9.57 -6.91
N THR A 25 -1.69 8.32 -7.17
CA THR A 25 -1.42 7.19 -6.25
C THR A 25 0.08 7.05 -5.97
N VAL A 26 0.92 7.09 -7.01
CA VAL A 26 2.38 6.99 -6.85
C VAL A 26 2.95 8.15 -6.05
N ILE A 27 2.54 9.39 -6.36
CA ILE A 27 3.01 10.57 -5.63
C ILE A 27 2.55 10.53 -4.17
N SER A 28 1.31 10.13 -3.89
CA SER A 28 0.80 9.96 -2.53
C SER A 28 1.55 8.88 -1.75
N SER A 29 1.84 7.73 -2.37
CA SER A 29 2.65 6.67 -1.75
C SER A 29 4.08 7.14 -1.46
N LEU A 30 4.71 7.90 -2.38
CA LEU A 30 6.03 8.48 -2.18
C LEU A 30 6.06 9.50 -1.03
N ILE A 31 5.08 10.41 -0.98
CA ILE A 31 4.96 11.40 0.10
C ILE A 31 4.77 10.68 1.44
N SER A 32 3.93 9.64 1.47
CA SER A 32 3.71 8.86 2.68
C SER A 32 4.96 8.12 3.12
N PHE A 33 5.72 7.57 2.16
CA PHE A 33 6.99 6.92 2.41
C PHE A 33 8.02 7.89 3.02
N ILE A 34 8.18 9.08 2.43
CA ILE A 34 9.13 10.12 2.87
C ILE A 34 8.78 10.62 4.27
N ASN A 35 7.49 10.88 4.52
CA ASN A 35 7.03 11.45 5.78
C ASN A 35 6.85 10.41 6.90
N ASN A 36 7.12 9.12 6.64
CA ASN A 36 6.70 8.01 7.50
C ASN A 36 5.23 8.12 7.92
N ALA A 37 4.39 8.63 7.01
CA ALA A 37 2.96 8.68 7.22
C ALA A 37 2.37 7.30 6.92
N PRO A 38 1.28 6.92 7.62
CA PRO A 38 0.56 5.68 7.37
C PRO A 38 0.07 5.60 5.93
N VAL A 39 0.32 4.46 5.26
CA VAL A 39 -0.27 4.13 3.95
C VAL A 39 -1.43 3.18 4.14
N ILE A 40 -2.46 3.29 3.30
CA ILE A 40 -3.49 2.27 3.13
C ILE A 40 -3.08 1.41 1.93
N LEU A 41 -2.86 0.12 2.19
CA LEU A 41 -2.55 -0.91 1.20
C LEU A 41 -3.79 -1.79 1.00
N ASP A 42 -3.95 -2.36 -0.19
CA ASP A 42 -5.03 -3.29 -0.50
C ASP A 42 -4.51 -4.45 -1.37
N SER A 43 -4.76 -5.69 -0.94
CA SER A 43 -4.42 -6.90 -1.69
C SER A 43 -5.22 -8.09 -1.16
N SER A 44 -5.23 -9.19 -1.91
CA SER A 44 -5.87 -10.45 -1.51
C SER A 44 -5.06 -11.19 -0.44
N GLY A 45 -5.72 -11.60 0.65
CA GLY A 45 -5.17 -12.45 1.70
C GLY A 45 -4.53 -11.69 2.86
N SER A 46 -4.22 -12.44 3.94
CA SER A 46 -3.63 -11.90 5.16
C SER A 46 -2.27 -11.21 4.88
N PRO A 47 -2.02 -10.01 5.42
CA PRO A 47 -0.75 -9.33 5.24
C PRO A 47 0.39 -9.93 6.07
N GLU A 48 0.08 -10.75 7.08
CA GLU A 48 1.08 -11.32 7.99
C GLU A 48 2.03 -12.29 7.26
N GLY A 49 3.33 -12.04 7.38
CA GLY A 49 4.39 -12.79 6.70
C GLY A 49 4.60 -12.43 5.23
N VAL A 50 3.63 -11.75 4.60
CA VAL A 50 3.61 -11.46 3.15
C VAL A 50 3.92 -10.00 2.86
N VAL A 51 3.22 -9.08 3.54
CA VAL A 51 3.24 -7.65 3.23
C VAL A 51 4.15 -6.92 4.21
N THR A 52 5.17 -6.24 3.68
CA THR A 52 6.03 -5.35 4.48
C THR A 52 5.31 -4.02 4.67
N GLY A 53 4.98 -3.68 5.91
CA GLY A 53 4.37 -2.40 6.29
C GLY A 53 5.18 -1.69 7.36
N LYS A 54 5.02 -0.38 7.45
CA LYS A 54 5.56 0.49 8.50
C LYS A 54 4.57 0.64 9.64
N PHE A 55 5.06 1.02 10.81
CA PHE A 55 4.21 1.31 11.97
C PHE A 55 3.07 2.26 11.58
N LYS A 56 1.84 1.90 11.95
CA LYS A 56 0.57 2.54 11.62
C LYS A 56 0.00 2.32 10.22
N ASP A 57 0.70 1.64 9.32
CA ASP A 57 0.12 1.29 8.02
C ASP A 57 -1.17 0.47 8.21
N GLN A 58 -2.09 0.65 7.27
CA GLN A 58 -3.35 -0.08 7.19
C GLN A 58 -3.32 -0.98 5.96
N TYR A 59 -3.95 -2.13 6.08
CA TYR A 59 -4.06 -3.09 4.98
C TYR A 59 -5.48 -3.63 4.89
N TRP A 60 -6.10 -3.53 3.72
CA TRP A 60 -7.40 -4.12 3.43
C TRP A 60 -7.21 -5.45 2.71
N ASP A 61 -7.63 -6.55 3.34
CA ASP A 61 -7.73 -7.84 2.67
C ASP A 61 -9.00 -7.86 1.82
N THR A 62 -8.85 -7.80 0.50
CA THR A 62 -9.96 -7.78 -0.45
C THR A 62 -10.67 -9.12 -0.62
N THR A 63 -10.06 -10.22 -0.14
CA THR A 63 -10.66 -11.57 -0.18
C THR A 63 -11.58 -11.79 1.01
N SER A 64 -11.12 -11.42 2.21
CA SER A 64 -11.86 -11.67 3.45
C SER A 64 -12.59 -10.44 4.00
N ASP A 65 -12.47 -9.30 3.31
CA ASP A 65 -13.03 -7.99 3.66
C ASP A 65 -12.66 -7.55 5.08
N LYS A 66 -11.37 -7.70 5.41
CA LYS A 66 -10.82 -7.44 6.75
C LYS A 66 -9.80 -6.31 6.73
N LEU A 67 -9.88 -5.44 7.72
CA LEU A 67 -8.91 -4.38 7.94
C LEU A 67 -7.84 -4.80 8.93
N TYR A 68 -6.58 -4.65 8.54
CA TYR A 68 -5.41 -4.90 9.38
C TYR A 68 -4.65 -3.60 9.63
N PHE A 69 -3.99 -3.54 10.78
CA PHE A 69 -3.17 -2.41 11.20
C PHE A 69 -1.79 -2.87 11.66
N LYS A 70 -0.76 -2.17 11.21
CA LYS A 70 0.62 -2.46 11.60
C LYS A 70 0.94 -1.89 12.98
N SER A 71 1.06 -2.75 13.97
CA SER A 71 1.37 -2.35 15.35
C SER A 71 2.87 -2.29 15.66
N THR A 72 3.69 -2.93 14.84
CA THR A 72 5.14 -3.03 15.03
C THR A 72 5.89 -2.10 14.06
N ALA A 73 7.20 -1.98 14.26
CA ALA A 73 8.08 -1.29 13.33
C ALA A 73 8.09 -1.94 11.94
N THR A 74 8.77 -1.30 10.98
CA THR A 74 8.84 -1.76 9.59
C THR A 74 9.21 -3.23 9.47
N GLY A 75 8.36 -4.01 8.80
CA GLY A 75 8.57 -5.44 8.62
C GLY A 75 7.32 -6.14 8.09
N ASN A 76 7.40 -7.46 7.92
CA ASN A 76 6.28 -8.30 7.46
C ASN A 76 5.50 -8.98 8.60
N THR A 77 5.85 -8.73 9.87
CA THR A 77 5.18 -9.31 11.04
C THR A 77 4.57 -8.27 11.96
N GLY A 78 3.56 -8.63 12.75
CA GLY A 78 2.91 -7.71 13.71
C GLY A 78 1.74 -6.90 13.13
N TRP A 79 1.10 -7.44 12.09
CA TRP A 79 -0.21 -6.98 11.63
C TRP A 79 -1.29 -7.45 12.60
N ILE A 80 -2.14 -6.53 13.04
CA ILE A 80 -3.26 -6.80 13.95
C ILE A 80 -4.56 -6.60 13.16
N LEU A 81 -5.46 -7.59 13.24
CA LEU A 81 -6.82 -7.46 12.70
C LEU A 81 -7.60 -6.42 13.53
N ILE A 82 -8.15 -5.41 12.87
CA ILE A 82 -9.12 -4.47 13.44
C ILE A 82 -10.50 -4.97 13.03
N ASN A 83 -11.28 -5.41 14.00
CA ASN A 83 -12.66 -5.85 13.81
C ASN A 83 -13.64 -4.72 14.10
#